data_AF-A0A080WHI2-F1
#
_entry.id   AF-A0A080WHI2-F1
#
_cell.length_a   1.000
_cell.length_b   1.000
_cell.length_c   1.000
_cell.angle_alpha   90.00
_cell.angle_beta   90.00
_cell.angle_gamma   90.00
#
_symmetry.space_group_name_H-M   'P 1'
#
loop_
_entity.id
_entity.type
_entity.pdbx_description
1 polymer ?
#
loop_
_entity_poly.entity_id
_entity_poly.type
_entity_poly.pdbx_seq_one_letter_code
_entity_poly.pdbx_strand_id
1 'polypeptide(L)'
;MGTQSSNPELFEYTSGRFLFNEQLRLAERHVQFNRDALATVICQSTGRPESDLISITKLAEGGFNRVLQATFKDGYTVLARIPYHSMVPKRFVVASEAATLGLLHSRGYQFQEFLVILQAIQTQLASNIYF
;
A
#
# COMPACT_ATOMS: atom_id res chain seq x y z
N MET A 1 -18.19 -11.11 -18.37
CA MET A 1 -17.53 -10.82 -17.09
C MET A 1 -16.08 -11.25 -17.23
N GLY A 2 -15.18 -10.29 -17.49
CA GLY A 2 -13.77 -10.60 -17.70
C GLY A 2 -13.12 -11.00 -16.39
N THR A 3 -12.59 -12.23 -16.33
CA THR A 3 -11.69 -12.65 -15.26
C THR A 3 -10.49 -11.72 -15.28
N GLN A 4 -10.43 -10.76 -14.35
CA GLN A 4 -9.23 -9.96 -14.10
C GLN A 4 -8.13 -10.96 -13.80
N SER A 5 -7.16 -11.07 -14.72
CA SER A 5 -5.97 -11.87 -14.51
C SER A 5 -5.36 -11.42 -13.18
N SER A 6 -5.22 -12.37 -12.25
CA SER A 6 -4.42 -12.17 -11.05
C SER A 6 -3.06 -11.67 -11.50
N ASN A 7 -2.77 -10.37 -11.34
CA ASN A 7 -1.47 -9.83 -11.73
C ASN A 7 -0.47 -10.24 -10.62
N PRO A 8 0.37 -11.27 -10.85
CA PRO A 8 1.27 -11.79 -9.83
C PRO A 8 2.26 -10.71 -9.36
N GLU A 9 2.53 -9.71 -10.20
CA GLU A 9 3.45 -8.60 -9.90
C GLU A 9 3.01 -7.75 -8.70
N LEU A 10 1.72 -7.74 -8.38
CA LEU A 10 1.21 -7.03 -7.19
C LEU A 10 1.62 -7.71 -5.87
N PHE A 11 1.89 -9.01 -5.92
CA PHE A 11 2.12 -9.86 -4.75
C PHE A 11 3.58 -10.30 -4.62
N GLU A 12 4.28 -10.47 -5.74
CA GLU A 12 5.65 -10.96 -5.79
C GLU A 12 6.70 -9.84 -5.65
N TYR A 13 7.84 -10.22 -5.07
CA TYR A 13 9.03 -9.37 -5.04
C TYR A 13 9.82 -9.52 -6.34
N THR A 14 10.05 -8.40 -7.04
CA THR A 14 10.65 -8.34 -8.38
C THR A 14 11.83 -7.36 -8.45
N SER A 15 12.12 -6.60 -7.40
CA SER A 15 13.20 -5.60 -7.40
C SER A 15 14.62 -6.17 -7.32
N GLY A 16 14.81 -7.47 -7.12
CA GLY A 16 16.14 -8.07 -7.15
C GLY A 16 16.23 -9.48 -6.58
N ARG A 17 17.44 -9.88 -6.20
CA ARG A 17 17.77 -11.18 -5.62
C ARG A 17 18.39 -11.02 -4.24
N PHE A 18 18.28 -12.06 -3.42
CA PHE A 18 18.89 -12.09 -2.09
C PHE A 18 20.13 -12.99 -2.08
N LEU A 19 21.21 -12.49 -1.49
CA LEU A 19 22.47 -13.24 -1.37
C LEU A 19 22.35 -14.50 -0.50
N PHE A 20 21.48 -14.45 0.51
CA PHE A 20 21.25 -15.55 1.46
C PHE A 20 19.76 -15.78 1.67
N ASN A 21 19.38 -17.05 1.84
CA ASN A 21 18.01 -17.48 2.17
C ASN A 21 16.95 -16.92 1.21
N GLU A 22 17.23 -16.88 -0.09
CA GLU A 22 16.39 -16.21 -1.10
C GLU A 22 14.93 -16.64 -1.06
N GLN A 23 14.66 -17.95 -1.04
CA GLN A 23 13.30 -18.48 -0.95
C GLN A 23 12.56 -17.97 0.30
N LEU A 24 13.24 -17.93 1.45
CA LEU A 24 12.68 -17.39 2.69
C LEU A 24 12.45 -15.88 2.59
N ARG A 25 13.40 -15.12 2.03
CA ARG A 25 13.29 -13.66 1.88
C ARG A 25 12.16 -13.26 0.91
N LEU A 26 11.94 -14.06 -0.13
CA LEU A 26 10.82 -13.92 -1.07
C LEU A 26 9.49 -14.27 -0.37
N ALA A 27 9.44 -15.39 0.36
CA ALA A 27 8.24 -15.81 1.08
C ALA A 27 7.79 -14.78 2.13
N GLU A 28 8.72 -14.18 2.89
CA GLU A 28 8.41 -13.11 3.85
C GLU A 28 7.81 -11.83 3.20
N ARG A 29 8.12 -11.61 1.92
CA ARG A 29 7.69 -10.43 1.14
C ARG A 29 6.52 -10.73 0.22
N HIS A 30 6.13 -11.99 0.11
CA HIS A 30 4.89 -12.38 -0.53
C HIS A 30 3.74 -12.09 0.42
N VAL A 31 2.97 -11.05 0.10
CA VAL A 31 1.79 -10.64 0.86
C VAL A 31 0.60 -10.69 -0.06
N GLN A 32 -0.30 -11.63 0.19
CA GLN A 32 -1.56 -11.73 -0.51
C GLN A 32 -2.56 -10.75 0.11
N PHE A 33 -3.28 -10.03 -0.73
CA PHE A 33 -4.31 -9.09 -0.31
C PHE A 33 -5.43 -9.03 -1.36
N ASN A 34 -6.60 -8.61 -0.92
CA ASN A 34 -7.76 -8.36 -1.74
C ASN A 34 -7.61 -7.03 -2.47
N ARG A 35 -7.33 -7.10 -3.77
CA ARG A 35 -7.22 -5.92 -4.65
C ARG A 35 -8.50 -5.09 -4.64
N ASP A 36 -9.66 -5.73 -4.64
CA ASP A 36 -10.95 -5.03 -4.72
C ASP A 36 -11.27 -4.36 -3.38
N ALA A 37 -11.02 -5.03 -2.26
CA ALA A 37 -11.15 -4.39 -0.94
C ALA A 37 -10.19 -3.20 -0.78
N LEU A 38 -8.96 -3.31 -1.30
CA LEU A 38 -8.02 -2.20 -1.34
C LEU A 38 -8.56 -1.04 -2.20
N ALA A 39 -9.11 -1.32 -3.37
CA ALA A 39 -9.73 -0.32 -4.24
C ALA A 39 -10.86 0.43 -3.53
N THR A 40 -11.76 -0.31 -2.86
CA THR A 40 -12.85 0.27 -2.06
C THR A 40 -12.31 1.19 -0.96
N VAL A 41 -11.30 0.74 -0.21
CA VAL A 41 -10.70 1.54 0.87
C VAL A 41 -10.04 2.81 0.34
N ILE A 42 -9.34 2.74 -0.80
CA ILE A 42 -8.73 3.91 -1.46
C ILE A 42 -9.81 4.91 -1.88
N CYS A 43 -10.87 4.43 -2.51
CA CYS A 43 -11.97 5.26 -2.99
C CYS A 43 -12.72 5.93 -1.83
N GLN A 44 -13.02 5.19 -0.77
CA GLN A 44 -13.63 5.72 0.46
C GLN A 44 -12.74 6.79 1.13
N SER A 45 -11.43 6.53 1.23
CA SER A 45 -10.49 7.44 1.89
C SER A 45 -10.28 8.75 1.11
N THR A 46 -10.47 8.72 -0.21
CA THR A 46 -10.32 9.88 -1.08
C THR A 46 -11.64 10.58 -1.42
N GLY A 47 -12.79 9.99 -1.02
CA GLY A 47 -14.11 10.50 -1.40
C GLY A 47 -14.39 10.40 -2.91
N ARG A 48 -13.69 9.50 -3.62
CA ARG A 48 -13.79 9.33 -5.08
C ARG A 48 -14.55 8.06 -5.42
N PRO A 49 -15.34 8.03 -6.50
CA PRO A 49 -16.06 6.82 -6.88
C PRO A 49 -15.12 5.77 -7.48
N GLU A 50 -15.40 4.49 -7.23
CA GLU A 50 -14.63 3.38 -7.80
C GLU A 50 -14.62 3.37 -9.33
N SER A 51 -15.68 3.91 -9.95
CA SER A 51 -15.76 4.08 -11.40
C SER A 51 -14.65 4.94 -11.99
N ASP A 52 -14.02 5.79 -11.19
CA ASP A 52 -12.95 6.69 -11.62
C ASP A 52 -11.55 6.15 -11.36
N LEU A 53 -11.43 5.04 -10.65
CA LEU A 53 -10.16 4.36 -10.45
C LEU A 53 -9.76 3.61 -11.73
N ILE A 54 -8.69 4.05 -12.39
CA ILE A 54 -8.21 3.44 -13.64
C ILE A 54 -7.34 2.23 -13.35
N SER A 55 -6.40 2.35 -12.42
CA SER A 55 -5.39 1.33 -12.19
C SER A 55 -4.89 1.31 -10.76
N ILE A 56 -4.46 0.13 -10.34
CA ILE A 56 -3.62 -0.08 -9.15
C ILE A 56 -2.39 -0.85 -9.65
N THR A 57 -1.21 -0.26 -9.53
CA THR A 57 0.05 -0.84 -9.98
C THR A 57 1.07 -0.86 -8.86
N LYS A 58 2.04 -1.78 -8.91
CA LYS A 58 3.18 -1.74 -8.00
C LYS A 58 4.13 -0.64 -8.44
N LEU A 59 4.29 0.40 -7.61
CA LEU A 59 5.19 1.51 -7.90
C LEU A 59 6.61 1.19 -7.43
N ALA A 60 6.73 0.68 -6.22
CA ALA A 60 8.01 0.38 -5.60
C ALA A 60 7.87 -0.72 -4.56
N GLU A 61 8.97 -1.36 -4.22
CA GLU A 61 9.07 -2.25 -3.08
C GLU A 61 10.46 -2.17 -2.47
N GLY A 62 10.52 -2.28 -1.15
CA GLY A 62 11.77 -2.15 -0.39
C GLY A 62 11.98 -3.30 0.57
N GLY A 63 12.82 -3.11 1.58
CA GLY A 63 13.04 -4.12 2.62
C GLY A 63 11.82 -4.38 3.51
N PHE A 64 10.88 -3.44 3.52
CA PHE A 64 9.97 -3.16 4.64
C PHE A 64 8.50 -3.14 4.23
N ASN A 65 8.20 -2.56 3.07
CA ASN A 65 6.83 -2.46 2.56
C ASN A 65 6.83 -2.46 1.04
N ARG A 66 5.69 -2.86 0.47
CA ARG A 66 5.34 -2.62 -0.91
C ARG A 66 4.57 -1.31 -1.03
N VAL A 67 4.81 -0.56 -2.10
CA VAL A 67 4.11 0.67 -2.43
C VAL A 67 3.34 0.44 -3.73
N LEU A 68 2.02 0.58 -3.65
CA LEU A 68 1.12 0.53 -4.78
C LEU A 68 0.66 1.94 -5.11
N GLN A 69 0.53 2.24 -6.40
CA GLN A 69 -0.04 3.47 -6.90
C GLN A 69 -1.42 3.19 -7.49
N ALA A 70 -2.43 3.85 -6.93
CA ALA A 70 -3.76 3.98 -7.52
C ALA A 70 -3.82 5.26 -8.35
N THR A 71 -4.32 5.17 -9.57
CA THR A 71 -4.44 6.32 -10.49
C THR A 71 -5.90 6.50 -10.90
N PHE A 72 -6.42 7.71 -10.79
CA PHE A 72 -7.78 8.09 -11.17
C PHE A 72 -7.85 8.75 -12.54
N LYS A 73 -9.04 8.83 -13.13
CA LYS A 73 -9.30 9.42 -14.46
C LYS A 73 -8.81 10.85 -14.66
N ASP A 74 -8.84 11.65 -13.61
CA ASP A 74 -8.38 13.04 -13.61
C ASP A 74 -6.86 13.17 -13.42
N GLY A 75 -6.13 12.05 -13.40
CA GLY A 75 -4.69 12.03 -13.14
C GLY A 75 -4.34 12.11 -11.66
N TYR A 76 -5.33 12.16 -10.75
CA TYR A 76 -5.06 12.10 -9.31
C TYR A 76 -4.45 10.73 -8.96
N THR A 77 -3.39 10.74 -8.15
CA THR A 77 -2.69 9.51 -7.76
C THR A 77 -2.63 9.37 -6.26
N VAL A 78 -2.72 8.13 -5.81
CA VAL A 78 -2.70 7.76 -4.41
C VAL A 78 -1.68 6.66 -4.22
N LEU A 79 -0.88 6.78 -3.17
CA LEU A 79 0.09 5.76 -2.79
C LEU A 79 -0.39 4.98 -1.57
N ALA A 80 -0.64 3.69 -1.77
CA ALA A 80 -0.99 2.74 -0.74
C ALA A 80 0.24 1.92 -0.35
N ARG A 81 0.57 1.84 0.95
CA ARG A 81 1.71 1.03 1.42
C ARG A 81 1.24 -0.20 2.16
N ILE A 82 1.73 -1.35 1.72
CA ILE A 82 1.42 -2.66 2.30
C ILE A 82 2.68 -3.15 3.05
N PRO A 83 2.64 -3.20 4.39
CA PRO A 83 3.77 -3.68 5.19
C PRO A 83 3.96 -5.20 5.03
N TYR A 84 5.21 -5.65 5.02
CA TYR A 84 5.50 -7.08 5.06
C TYR A 84 5.25 -7.69 6.44
N HIS A 85 5.00 -9.00 6.49
CA HIS A 85 4.69 -9.71 7.73
C HIS A 85 5.81 -9.63 8.78
N SER A 86 7.06 -9.50 8.34
CA SER A 86 8.26 -9.42 9.18
C SER A 86 8.41 -8.12 9.97
N MET A 87 7.56 -7.11 9.74
CA MET A 87 7.58 -5.88 10.53
C MET A 87 6.97 -6.10 11.92
N VAL A 88 7.79 -6.09 12.96
CA VAL A 88 7.31 -6.01 14.35
C VAL A 88 8.07 -4.90 15.07
N PRO A 89 7.40 -3.94 15.74
CA PRO A 89 5.95 -3.78 15.91
C PRO A 89 5.32 -2.82 14.86
N LYS A 90 4.40 -3.34 14.02
CA LYS A 90 3.73 -2.60 12.93
C LYS A 90 3.13 -1.24 13.35
N ARG A 91 2.54 -1.19 14.56
CA ARG A 91 1.85 0.00 15.08
C ARG A 91 2.76 1.20 15.31
N PHE A 92 3.99 0.99 15.78
CA PHE A 92 4.88 2.09 16.16
C PHE A 92 5.55 2.72 14.95
N VAL A 93 5.88 1.91 13.94
CA VAL A 93 6.45 2.40 12.68
C VAL A 93 5.49 3.37 12.00
N VAL A 94 4.22 2.95 11.84
CA VAL A 94 3.20 3.78 11.18
C VAL A 94 2.89 5.04 11.99
N ALA A 95 2.72 4.91 13.31
CA ALA A 95 2.43 6.07 14.16
C ALA A 95 3.58 7.09 14.16
N SER A 96 4.83 6.62 14.17
CA SER A 96 6.00 7.51 14.18
C SER A 96 6.19 8.22 12.83
N GLU A 97 5.92 7.52 11.72
CA GLU A 97 5.93 8.13 10.38
C GLU A 97 4.83 9.20 10.26
N ALA A 98 3.60 8.90 10.67
CA ALA A 98 2.49 9.83 10.68
C ALA A 98 2.76 11.07 11.53
N ALA A 99 3.29 10.87 12.74
CA ALA A 99 3.65 11.96 13.65
C ALA A 99 4.74 12.84 13.03
N THR A 100 5.73 12.23 12.36
CA THR A 100 6.81 12.97 11.70
C THR A 100 6.29 13.78 10.51
N LEU A 101 5.42 13.20 9.67
CA LEU A 101 4.82 13.91 8.54
C LEU A 101 3.91 15.05 9.02
N GLY A 102 3.11 14.83 10.07
CA GLY A 102 2.31 15.87 10.70
C GLY A 102 3.15 17.01 11.26
N LEU A 103 4.28 16.70 11.90
CA LEU A 103 5.24 17.69 12.39
C LEU A 103 5.85 18.49 11.22
N LEU A 104 6.33 17.83 10.17
CA LEU A 104 6.94 18.51 9.03
C LEU A 104 5.91 19.38 8.28
N HIS A 105 4.67 18.91 8.15
CA HIS A 105 3.58 19.71 7.60
C HIS A 105 3.31 20.96 8.45
N SER A 106 3.28 20.84 9.78
CA SER A 106 3.15 21.99 10.69
C SER A 106 4.29 23.01 10.58
N ARG A 107 5.44 22.59 10.03
CA ARG A 107 6.62 23.43 9.77
C ARG A 107 6.64 24.03 8.36
N GLY A 108 5.57 23.84 7.57
CA GLY A 108 5.43 24.42 6.24
C GLY A 108 6.05 23.59 5.10
N TYR A 109 6.53 22.38 5.38
CA TYR A 109 7.00 21.48 4.34
C TYR A 109 5.81 20.82 3.63
N GLN A 110 5.68 21.10 2.34
CA GLN A 110 4.76 20.42 1.44
C GLN A 110 5.43 19.12 0.97
N PHE A 111 4.87 17.98 1.34
CA PHE A 111 5.21 16.70 0.71
C PHE A 111 4.10 16.38 -0.26
N GLN A 112 4.44 15.86 -1.45
CA GLN A 112 3.48 15.25 -2.38
C GLN A 112 2.54 14.38 -1.53
N GLU A 113 1.22 14.50 -1.70
CA GLU A 113 0.20 13.88 -0.85
C GLU A 113 0.37 12.34 -0.74
N PHE A 114 1.27 11.88 0.13
CA PHE A 114 1.48 10.48 0.47
C PHE A 114 0.45 10.10 1.52
N LEU A 115 -0.84 9.98 1.16
CA LEU A 115 -1.87 9.69 2.16
C LEU A 115 -2.94 8.70 1.69
N VAL A 116 -2.56 7.45 1.45
CA VAL A 116 -3.38 6.33 1.95
C VAL A 116 -2.50 5.38 2.74
N ILE A 117 -2.19 5.79 3.97
CA ILE A 117 -1.87 4.85 5.06
C ILE A 117 -2.78 5.07 6.28
N LEU A 118 -3.43 6.22 6.45
CA LEU A 118 -3.72 6.66 7.82
C LEU A 118 -5.15 6.54 8.35
N GLN A 119 -6.13 6.04 7.59
CA GLN A 119 -7.48 5.83 8.16
C GLN A 119 -8.02 4.39 8.16
N ALA A 120 -7.45 3.48 7.37
CA ALA A 120 -7.98 2.12 7.29
C ALA A 120 -7.49 1.15 8.39
N ILE A 121 -6.41 1.48 9.11
CA ILE A 121 -5.80 0.54 10.06
C ILE A 121 -6.12 0.86 11.53
N GLN A 122 -6.63 2.05 11.85
CA GLN A 122 -7.13 2.34 13.21
C GLN A 122 -8.59 1.94 13.45
N THR A 123 -9.36 1.59 12.42
CA THR A 123 -10.78 1.25 12.60
C THR A 123 -11.19 0.12 11.66
N GLN A 124 -11.23 -1.11 12.21
CA GLN A 124 -12.04 -2.24 11.75
C GLN A 124 -11.84 -2.84 10.33
N LEU A 125 -11.15 -2.21 9.37
CA LEU A 125 -11.15 -2.64 7.96
C LEU A 125 -9.96 -3.53 7.54
N ALA A 126 -8.93 -3.66 8.39
CA ALA A 126 -7.76 -4.49 8.10
C ALA A 126 -8.10 -5.98 7.90
N SER A 127 -9.18 -6.46 8.52
CA SER A 127 -9.64 -7.85 8.39
C SER A 127 -10.17 -8.22 6.99
N ASN A 128 -10.50 -7.21 6.16
CA ASN A 128 -11.08 -7.43 4.82
C ASN A 128 -10.07 -7.31 3.67
N ILE A 129 -8.87 -6.76 3.95
CA ILE A 129 -7.83 -6.57 2.93
C ILE A 129 -6.91 -7.78 2.85
N TYR A 130 -6.57 -8.40 3.97
CA TYR A 130 -5.76 -9.61 3.98
C TYR A 130 -6.67 -10.83 3.93
N PHE A 131 -6.27 -11.85 3.17
CA PHE A 131 -6.92 -13.15 3.14
C PHE A 131 -6.16 -14.12 4.04
#